data_AF-A0A2T4D3T5-F1
#
_entry.id   AF-A0A2T4D3T5-F1
#
_cell.length_a   1.000
_cell.length_b   1.000
_cell.length_c   1.000
_cell.angle_alpha   90.00
_cell.angle_beta   90.00
_cell.angle_gamma   90.00
#
_symmetry.space_group_name_H-M   'P 1'
#
loop_
_entity.id
_entity.type
_entity.pdbx_description
1 polymer ?
#
loop_
_entity_poly.entity_id
_entity_poly.type
_entity_poly.pdbx_seq_one_letter_code
_entity_poly.pdbx_strand_id
1 'polypeptide(L)'
;LSATFYPIIDVKTPISFSQRIAWAIRSNADSLETTVNQWLENKQKKTDYYVIYNKYFKNLKRSASRSYSEFSSVSGDKLSPYDEQIKETAEKIGWDWRLLASLIYQESRFDPNASSWAGAQGLMQLVENTAAEFGAENLNDPRQSLTAGAAYINWLQNTMKEYIEDSVERQKFIL
;
A
#
# COMPACT_ATOMS: atom_id res chain seq x y z
N LEU A 1 -5.23 -1.00 20.42
CA LEU A 1 -5.71 -0.58 19.08
C LEU A 1 -6.70 0.57 19.19
N SER A 2 -7.76 0.50 19.99
CA SER A 2 -8.78 1.57 20.05
C SER A 2 -8.28 2.94 20.55
N ALA A 3 -7.43 3.02 21.58
CA ALA A 3 -6.83 4.29 22.02
C ALA A 3 -5.92 4.97 20.98
N THR A 4 -5.54 4.24 19.92
CA THR A 4 -4.77 4.79 18.81
C THR A 4 -5.65 5.68 17.93
N PHE A 5 -6.92 5.32 17.74
CA PHE A 5 -7.88 6.02 16.87
C PHE A 5 -8.83 6.97 17.63
N TYR A 6 -8.83 6.89 18.95
CA TYR A 6 -9.68 7.72 19.81
C TYR A 6 -8.87 8.23 21.00
N PRO A 7 -8.36 9.48 20.95
CA PRO A 7 -7.45 10.02 21.96
C PRO A 7 -8.12 10.22 23.32
N ILE A 8 -9.45 10.23 23.36
CA ILE A 8 -10.26 10.33 24.58
C ILE A 8 -10.43 9.00 25.34
N ILE A 9 -9.97 7.87 24.77
CA ILE A 9 -10.05 6.57 25.44
C ILE A 9 -8.83 6.39 26.36
N ASP A 10 -9.05 6.33 27.67
CA ASP A 10 -8.03 5.91 28.63
C ASP A 10 -7.86 4.39 28.63
N VAL A 11 -6.66 3.92 28.26
CA VAL A 11 -6.26 2.51 28.24
C VAL A 11 -5.15 2.19 29.24
N LYS A 12 -4.84 3.12 30.15
CA LYS A 12 -3.76 2.93 31.13
C LYS A 12 -4.15 1.95 32.22
N THR A 13 -5.44 1.80 32.51
CA THR A 13 -5.95 0.91 33.55
C THR A 13 -5.94 -0.54 33.05
N PRO A 14 -5.02 -1.40 33.53
CA PRO A 14 -5.03 -2.80 33.17
C PRO A 14 -6.21 -3.50 33.85
N ILE A 15 -7.16 -4.00 33.06
CA ILE A 15 -8.29 -4.80 33.57
C ILE A 15 -7.85 -6.25 33.87
N SER A 16 -6.77 -6.72 33.26
CA SER A 16 -6.22 -8.07 33.44
C SER A 16 -4.72 -8.12 33.17
N PHE A 17 -4.10 -9.26 33.48
CA PHE A 17 -2.73 -9.57 33.06
C PHE A 17 -2.62 -9.65 31.53
N SER A 18 -1.39 -9.52 31.03
CA SER A 18 -1.09 -9.72 29.60
C SER A 18 -1.39 -11.16 29.20
N GLN A 19 -2.33 -11.33 28.28
CA GLN A 19 -2.69 -12.63 27.73
C GLN A 19 -1.93 -12.88 26.42
N ARG A 20 -1.48 -14.11 26.22
CA ARG A 20 -0.90 -14.53 24.95
C ARG A 20 -2.03 -14.78 23.94
N ILE A 21 -1.87 -14.27 22.73
CA ILE A 21 -2.79 -14.57 21.63
C ILE A 21 -2.46 -15.98 21.12
N ALA A 22 -3.48 -16.80 20.92
CA ALA A 22 -3.36 -18.16 20.38
C ALA A 22 -4.43 -18.38 19.32
N TRP A 23 -4.18 -19.34 18.42
CA TRP A 23 -5.21 -19.82 17.50
C TRP A 23 -6.04 -20.90 18.19
N ALA A 24 -7.36 -20.79 18.07
CA ALA A 24 -8.28 -21.81 18.57
C ALA A 24 -8.49 -22.87 17.50
N ILE A 25 -8.44 -24.13 17.91
CA ILE A 25 -8.72 -25.28 17.05
C ILE A 25 -9.79 -26.16 17.71
N ARG A 26 -10.36 -27.09 16.94
CA ARG A 26 -11.28 -28.09 17.49
C ARG A 26 -10.51 -29.04 18.41
N SER A 27 -11.12 -29.43 19.52
CA SER A 27 -10.49 -30.25 20.57
C SER A 27 -10.07 -31.66 20.15
N ASN A 28 -10.53 -32.15 18.99
CA ASN A 28 -10.18 -33.47 18.46
C ASN A 28 -9.26 -33.39 17.23
N ALA A 29 -8.53 -32.30 17.06
CA ALA A 29 -7.70 -32.03 15.89
C ALA A 29 -6.19 -32.03 16.23
N ASP A 30 -5.73 -33.06 16.94
CA ASP A 30 -4.35 -33.15 17.49
C ASP A 30 -3.25 -33.01 16.41
N SER A 31 -3.49 -33.57 15.23
CA SER A 31 -2.55 -33.45 14.10
C SER A 31 -2.45 -31.99 13.62
N LEU A 32 -3.57 -31.27 13.54
CA LEU A 32 -3.58 -29.87 13.15
C LEU A 32 -2.92 -29.00 14.23
N GLU A 33 -3.15 -29.30 15.51
CA GLU A 33 -2.49 -28.62 16.63
C GLU A 33 -0.97 -28.69 16.48
N THR A 34 -0.46 -29.90 16.31
CA THR A 34 0.97 -30.16 16.19
C THR A 34 1.56 -29.42 14.99
N THR A 35 0.91 -29.51 13.83
CA THR A 35 1.38 -28.82 12.61
C THR A 35 1.35 -27.31 12.75
N VAL A 36 0.28 -26.73 13.31
CA VAL A 36 0.15 -25.28 13.51
C VAL A 36 1.22 -24.78 14.49
N ASN A 37 1.44 -25.47 15.59
CA ASN A 37 2.46 -25.09 16.58
C ASN A 37 3.86 -25.13 15.98
N GLN A 38 4.22 -26.21 15.26
CA GLN A 38 5.51 -26.31 14.57
C GLN A 38 5.68 -25.20 13.52
N TRP A 39 4.63 -24.92 12.74
CA TRP A 39 4.64 -23.84 11.76
C TRP A 39 4.83 -22.47 12.43
N LEU A 40 4.10 -22.19 13.51
CA LEU A 40 4.21 -20.93 14.26
C LEU A 40 5.63 -20.73 14.81
N GLU A 41 6.22 -21.75 15.42
CA GLU A 41 7.60 -21.68 15.93
C GLU A 41 8.62 -21.41 14.82
N ASN A 42 8.43 -22.02 13.65
CA ASN A 42 9.29 -21.77 12.50
C ASN A 42 9.11 -20.35 11.94
N LYS A 43 7.85 -19.92 11.76
CA LYS A 43 7.53 -18.60 11.18
C LYS A 43 7.94 -17.44 12.06
N GLN A 44 7.79 -17.56 13.38
CA GLN A 44 8.18 -16.50 14.33
C GLN A 44 9.69 -16.19 14.30
N LYS A 45 10.51 -17.14 13.83
CA LYS A 45 11.96 -16.94 13.66
C LYS A 45 12.32 -16.21 12.37
N LYS A 46 11.39 -16.08 11.42
CA LYS A 46 11.65 -15.43 10.13
C LYS A 46 11.46 -13.92 10.22
N THR A 47 12.23 -13.19 9.40
CA THR A 47 12.15 -11.72 9.30
C THR A 47 10.74 -11.24 8.97
N ASP A 48 10.01 -11.95 8.10
CA ASP A 48 8.65 -11.61 7.69
C ASP A 48 7.71 -11.46 8.89
N TYR A 49 7.81 -12.35 9.88
CA TYR A 49 7.01 -12.28 11.09
C TYR A 49 7.29 -10.98 11.85
N TYR A 50 8.56 -10.62 12.03
CA TYR A 50 8.93 -9.38 12.71
C TYR A 50 8.43 -8.15 11.94
N VAL A 51 8.50 -8.15 10.62
CA VAL A 51 8.00 -7.05 9.77
C VAL A 51 6.49 -6.91 9.92
N ILE A 52 5.73 -8.00 9.79
CA ILE A 52 4.27 -8.03 9.95
C ILE A 52 3.89 -7.59 11.36
N TYR A 53 4.53 -8.16 12.39
CA TYR A 53 4.24 -7.86 13.78
C TYR A 53 4.53 -6.39 14.11
N ASN A 54 5.65 -5.86 13.63
CA ASN A 54 5.98 -4.44 13.80
C ASN A 54 4.99 -3.53 13.07
N LYS A 55 4.58 -3.89 11.85
CA LYS A 55 3.65 -3.12 11.03
C LYS A 55 2.28 -2.99 11.69
N TYR A 56 1.73 -4.07 12.23
CA TYR A 56 0.34 -4.09 12.73
C TYR A 56 0.20 -3.94 14.25
N PHE A 57 1.18 -4.38 15.05
CA PHE A 57 1.03 -4.47 16.51
C PHE A 57 1.95 -3.55 17.32
N LYS A 58 3.19 -3.28 16.87
CA LYS A 58 4.11 -2.39 17.62
C LYS A 58 4.04 -0.93 17.18
N ASN A 59 3.95 -0.65 15.88
CA ASN A 59 3.99 0.72 15.35
C ASN A 59 2.64 1.44 15.37
N LEU A 60 1.93 1.36 16.50
CA LEU A 60 0.58 1.90 16.68
C LEU A 60 0.52 3.40 16.40
N LYS A 61 1.49 4.21 16.87
CA LYS A 61 1.50 5.67 16.63
C LYS A 61 1.56 6.05 15.15
N ARG A 62 2.38 5.36 14.35
CA ARG A 62 2.46 5.56 12.89
C ARG A 62 1.22 5.04 12.17
N SER A 63 0.53 4.06 12.73
CA SER A 63 -0.77 3.61 12.20
C SER A 63 -1.87 4.61 12.55
N ALA A 64 -1.83 5.22 13.74
CA ALA A 64 -2.70 6.30 14.19
C ALA A 64 -2.62 7.50 13.24
N SER A 65 -1.41 8.02 13.02
CA SER A 65 -1.20 9.21 12.19
C SER A 65 -1.69 9.02 10.76
N ARG A 66 -1.57 7.80 10.21
CA ARG A 66 -2.11 7.42 8.90
C ARG A 66 -3.63 7.23 8.89
N SER A 67 -4.25 7.08 10.04
CA SER A 67 -5.70 7.00 10.15
C SER A 67 -6.35 8.37 10.25
N TYR A 68 -5.65 9.35 10.85
CA TYR A 68 -6.08 10.76 10.87
C TYR A 68 -5.70 11.55 9.61
N SER A 69 -5.00 10.96 8.64
CA SER A 69 -4.74 11.66 7.38
C SER A 69 -6.04 11.83 6.60
N GLU A 70 -6.17 12.96 5.90
CA GLU A 70 -7.28 13.22 4.98
C GLU A 70 -7.47 12.12 3.92
N PHE A 71 -6.39 11.40 3.60
CA PHE A 71 -6.34 10.31 2.63
C PHE A 71 -6.44 8.92 3.25
N SER A 72 -7.04 8.80 4.44
CA SER A 72 -7.19 7.50 5.11
C SER A 72 -8.47 6.78 4.72
N SER A 73 -8.36 5.51 4.30
CA SER A 73 -9.52 4.63 4.11
C SER A 73 -10.30 4.32 5.39
N VAL A 74 -9.70 4.59 6.56
CA VAL A 74 -10.35 4.35 7.87
C VAL A 74 -11.31 5.49 8.23
N SER A 75 -11.01 6.71 7.76
CA SER A 75 -11.74 7.93 8.13
C SER A 75 -12.76 8.39 7.09
N GLY A 76 -12.80 7.77 5.90
CA GLY A 76 -13.80 8.05 4.89
C GLY A 76 -13.69 7.18 3.64
N ASP A 77 -14.66 7.35 2.74
CA ASP A 77 -14.75 6.60 1.46
C ASP A 77 -13.84 7.14 0.35
N LYS A 78 -13.04 8.18 0.64
CA LYS A 78 -12.14 8.82 -0.33
C LYS A 78 -10.69 8.70 0.11
N LEU A 79 -9.85 8.14 -0.77
CA LEU A 79 -8.39 8.06 -0.60
C LEU A 79 -7.68 9.26 -1.24
N SER A 80 -8.29 9.89 -2.22
CA SER A 80 -7.75 11.04 -2.92
C SER A 80 -8.85 11.87 -3.60
N PRO A 81 -8.56 13.10 -4.05
CA PRO A 81 -9.45 13.86 -4.92
C PRO A 81 -9.69 13.21 -6.29
N TYR A 82 -8.87 12.23 -6.67
CA TYR A 82 -8.81 11.64 -8.01
C TYR A 82 -9.26 10.17 -8.05
N ASP A 83 -9.93 9.68 -7.02
CA ASP A 83 -10.25 8.25 -6.87
C ASP A 83 -10.93 7.62 -8.08
N GLU A 84 -11.86 8.34 -8.73
CA GLU A 84 -12.54 7.87 -9.94
C GLU A 84 -11.54 7.68 -11.10
N GLN A 85 -10.71 8.70 -11.37
CA GLN A 85 -9.70 8.65 -12.41
C GLN A 85 -8.63 7.58 -12.11
N ILE A 86 -8.22 7.42 -10.85
CA ILE A 86 -7.27 6.40 -10.43
C ILE A 86 -7.87 5.00 -10.61
N LYS A 87 -9.16 4.79 -10.30
CA LYS A 87 -9.84 3.51 -10.52
C LYS A 87 -9.88 3.14 -12.00
N GLU A 88 -10.33 4.05 -12.86
CA GLU A 88 -10.34 3.84 -14.31
C GLU A 88 -8.93 3.54 -14.86
N THR A 89 -7.94 4.27 -14.35
CA THR A 89 -6.54 4.13 -14.78
C THR A 89 -5.96 2.79 -14.32
N ALA A 90 -6.24 2.38 -13.09
CA ALA A 90 -5.79 1.11 -12.53
C ALA A 90 -6.41 -0.09 -13.26
N GLU A 91 -7.67 0.00 -13.65
CA GLU A 91 -8.36 -1.02 -14.44
C GLU A 91 -7.64 -1.26 -15.78
N LYS A 92 -7.22 -0.19 -16.47
CA LYS A 92 -6.49 -0.29 -17.75
C LYS A 92 -5.15 -1.03 -17.65
N ILE A 93 -4.49 -0.98 -16.49
CA ILE A 93 -3.19 -1.64 -16.25
C ILE A 93 -3.31 -2.94 -15.46
N GLY A 94 -4.53 -3.35 -15.09
CA GLY A 94 -4.79 -4.56 -14.31
C GLY A 94 -4.30 -4.51 -12.86
N TRP A 95 -4.21 -3.31 -12.26
CA TRP A 95 -3.73 -3.14 -10.88
C TRP A 95 -4.88 -2.85 -9.90
N ASP A 96 -4.66 -3.15 -8.61
CA ASP A 96 -5.53 -2.64 -7.56
C ASP A 96 -5.41 -1.11 -7.50
N TRP A 97 -6.53 -0.41 -7.65
CA TRP A 97 -6.54 1.05 -7.65
C TRP A 97 -5.99 1.67 -6.35
N ARG A 98 -6.07 0.95 -5.22
CA ARG A 98 -5.50 1.40 -3.94
C ARG A 98 -3.98 1.33 -3.96
N LEU A 99 -3.41 0.37 -4.68
CA LEU A 99 -1.97 0.29 -4.89
C LEU A 99 -1.49 1.44 -5.77
N LEU A 100 -2.18 1.71 -6.87
CA LEU A 100 -1.89 2.87 -7.72
C LEU A 100 -2.04 4.19 -6.94
N ALA A 101 -3.10 4.35 -6.14
CA ALA A 101 -3.26 5.50 -5.27
C ALA A 101 -2.11 5.64 -4.26
N SER A 102 -1.62 4.52 -3.70
CA SER A 102 -0.48 4.54 -2.78
C SER A 102 0.82 4.96 -3.45
N LEU A 103 1.04 4.56 -4.71
CA LEU A 103 2.15 5.02 -5.53
C LEU A 103 2.06 6.54 -5.76
N ILE A 104 0.91 7.01 -6.24
CA ILE A 104 0.69 8.46 -6.48
C ILE A 104 0.89 9.27 -5.20
N TYR A 105 0.41 8.79 -4.06
CA TYR A 105 0.63 9.45 -2.78
C TYR A 105 2.11 9.53 -2.40
N GLN A 106 2.87 8.47 -2.68
CA GLN A 106 4.31 8.43 -2.44
C GLN A 106 5.07 9.41 -3.34
N GLU A 107 4.64 9.54 -4.61
CA GLU A 107 5.26 10.39 -5.61
C GLU A 107 4.96 11.89 -5.38
N SER A 108 3.68 12.25 -5.24
CA SER A 108 3.23 13.64 -5.25
C SER A 108 2.38 14.05 -4.05
N ARG A 109 2.02 13.11 -3.17
CA ARG A 109 0.97 13.31 -2.15
C ARG A 109 -0.36 13.78 -2.74
N PHE A 110 -0.67 13.37 -3.97
CA PHE A 110 -1.82 13.83 -4.75
C PHE A 110 -1.78 15.33 -5.12
N ASP A 111 -0.60 15.97 -5.13
CA ASP A 111 -0.46 17.32 -5.66
C ASP A 111 -0.18 17.28 -7.18
N PRO A 112 -1.11 17.73 -8.02
CA PRO A 112 -0.91 17.72 -9.47
C PRO A 112 0.16 18.72 -9.92
N ASN A 113 0.57 19.68 -9.08
CA ASN A 113 1.63 20.63 -9.40
C ASN A 113 2.98 20.25 -8.77
N ALA A 114 3.07 19.04 -8.19
CA ALA A 114 4.31 18.56 -7.59
C ALA A 114 5.43 18.54 -8.63
N SER A 115 6.57 19.13 -8.28
CA SER A 115 7.79 19.11 -9.09
C SER A 115 8.97 18.64 -8.24
N SER A 116 9.71 17.67 -8.74
CA SER A 116 10.95 17.22 -8.11
C SER A 116 12.15 18.06 -8.56
N TRP A 117 13.24 18.00 -7.80
CA TRP A 117 14.52 18.61 -8.15
C TRP A 117 15.14 18.03 -9.44
N ALA A 118 14.73 16.82 -9.82
CA ALA A 118 15.21 16.14 -11.02
C ALA A 118 14.33 16.41 -12.27
N GLY A 119 13.32 17.28 -12.15
CA GLY A 119 12.43 17.65 -13.26
C GLY A 119 11.24 16.69 -13.46
N ALA A 120 10.94 15.84 -12.49
CA ALA A 120 9.72 15.03 -12.51
C ALA A 120 8.51 15.89 -12.10
N GLN A 121 7.37 15.73 -12.77
CA GLN A 121 6.19 16.58 -12.58
C GLN A 121 4.89 15.78 -12.49
N GLY A 122 3.88 16.40 -11.88
CA GLY A 122 2.51 15.87 -11.85
C GLY A 122 2.27 14.79 -10.80
N LEU A 123 1.07 14.22 -10.84
CA LEU A 123 0.63 13.19 -9.90
C LEU A 123 1.55 11.96 -9.87
N MET A 124 1.99 11.52 -11.05
CA MET A 124 2.81 10.33 -11.22
C MET A 124 4.32 10.61 -11.34
N GLN A 125 4.75 11.86 -11.11
CA GLN A 125 6.16 12.27 -11.15
C GLN A 125 6.92 11.72 -12.38
N LEU A 126 6.43 12.05 -13.57
CA LEU A 126 7.10 11.72 -14.83
C LEU A 126 8.03 12.85 -15.25
N VAL A 127 9.12 12.52 -15.93
CA VAL A 127 9.98 13.52 -16.60
C VAL A 127 9.40 13.84 -17.98
N GLU A 128 9.48 15.09 -18.43
CA GLU A 128 8.86 15.58 -19.67
C GLU A 128 9.15 14.72 -20.91
N ASN A 129 10.41 14.28 -21.09
CA ASN A 129 10.78 13.42 -22.22
C ASN A 129 9.99 12.11 -22.23
N THR A 130 9.83 11.47 -21.05
CA THR A 130 9.05 10.24 -20.90
C THR A 130 7.57 10.53 -21.13
N ALA A 131 7.05 11.63 -20.57
CA ALA A 131 5.65 12.01 -20.72
C ALA A 131 5.26 12.24 -22.18
N ALA A 132 6.13 12.86 -22.98
CA ALA A 132 5.92 13.09 -24.40
C ALA A 132 5.82 11.77 -25.19
N GLU A 133 6.62 10.76 -24.86
CA GLU A 133 6.54 9.42 -25.49
C GLU A 133 5.18 8.73 -25.22
N PHE A 134 4.55 9.06 -24.10
CA PHE A 134 3.23 8.54 -23.72
C PHE A 134 2.07 9.54 -23.95
N GLY A 135 2.31 10.59 -24.74
CA GLY A 135 1.27 11.50 -25.23
C GLY A 135 0.75 12.52 -24.22
N ALA A 136 1.49 12.80 -23.14
CA ALA A 136 1.18 13.90 -22.24
C ALA A 136 1.90 15.19 -22.67
N GLU A 137 1.13 16.25 -22.88
CA GLU A 137 1.62 17.60 -23.20
C GLU A 137 1.75 18.47 -21.94
N ASN A 138 0.95 18.17 -20.91
CA ASN A 138 0.95 18.89 -19.63
C ASN A 138 0.79 17.93 -18.46
N LEU A 139 1.87 17.68 -17.72
CA LEU A 139 1.87 16.80 -16.55
C LEU A 139 1.15 17.38 -15.33
N ASN A 140 0.89 18.69 -15.31
CA ASN A 140 0.08 19.30 -14.25
C ASN A 140 -1.42 19.04 -14.45
N ASP A 141 -1.83 18.54 -15.62
CA ASP A 141 -3.18 18.01 -15.81
C ASP A 141 -3.26 16.59 -15.19
N PRO A 142 -4.11 16.36 -14.18
CA PRO A 142 -4.24 15.07 -13.50
C PRO A 142 -4.53 13.90 -14.45
N ARG A 143 -5.39 14.12 -15.46
CA ARG A 143 -5.78 13.06 -16.41
C ARG A 143 -4.61 12.70 -17.32
N GLN A 144 -3.87 13.69 -17.81
CA GLN A 144 -2.69 13.44 -18.62
C GLN A 144 -1.60 12.75 -17.79
N SER A 145 -1.32 13.22 -16.56
CA SER A 145 -0.34 12.59 -15.67
C SER A 145 -0.67 11.12 -15.38
N LEU A 146 -1.93 10.82 -15.04
CA LEU A 146 -2.39 9.45 -14.78
C LEU A 146 -2.34 8.58 -16.04
N THR A 147 -2.77 9.11 -17.19
CA THR A 147 -2.79 8.36 -18.44
C THR A 147 -1.37 8.02 -18.91
N ALA A 148 -0.46 9.00 -18.90
CA ALA A 148 0.94 8.76 -19.27
C ALA A 148 1.64 7.84 -18.27
N GLY A 149 1.40 8.01 -16.97
CA GLY A 149 2.02 7.16 -15.95
C GLY A 149 1.53 5.71 -16.01
N ALA A 150 0.25 5.49 -16.32
CA ALA A 150 -0.28 4.16 -16.57
C ALA A 150 0.26 3.52 -17.85
N ALA A 151 0.41 4.30 -18.92
CA ALA A 151 1.04 3.82 -20.15
C ALA A 151 2.50 3.41 -19.89
N TYR A 152 3.23 4.20 -19.09
CA TYR A 152 4.59 3.89 -18.66
C TYR A 152 4.66 2.60 -17.81
N ILE A 153 3.78 2.45 -16.81
CA ILE A 153 3.68 1.22 -16.02
C ILE A 153 3.37 0.02 -16.92
N ASN A 154 2.46 0.15 -17.88
CA ASN A 154 2.14 -0.94 -18.80
C ASN A 154 3.32 -1.31 -19.69
N TRP A 155 4.08 -0.32 -20.16
CA TRP A 155 5.33 -0.55 -20.87
C TRP A 155 6.34 -1.32 -20.00
N LEU A 156 6.54 -0.93 -18.74
CA LEU A 156 7.39 -1.67 -17.79
C LEU A 156 6.88 -3.10 -17.57
N GLN A 157 5.57 -3.30 -17.39
CA GLN A 157 4.99 -4.65 -17.24
C GLN A 157 5.27 -5.55 -18.43
N ASN A 158 5.17 -5.01 -19.65
CA ASN A 158 5.43 -5.76 -20.88
C ASN A 158 6.91 -6.09 -21.03
N THR A 159 7.79 -5.13 -20.80
CA THR A 159 9.25 -5.33 -20.85
C THR A 159 9.72 -6.35 -19.82
N MET A 160 9.20 -6.28 -18.59
CA MET A 160 9.59 -7.17 -17.50
C MET A 160 9.01 -8.58 -17.64
N LYS A 161 7.99 -8.77 -18.48
CA LYS A 161 7.36 -10.09 -18.70
C LYS A 161 8.34 -11.11 -19.28
N GLU A 162 9.36 -10.66 -20.01
CA GLU A 162 10.41 -11.52 -20.56
C GLU A 162 11.36 -12.07 -19.48
N TYR A 163 11.47 -11.37 -18.34
CA TYR A 163 12.40 -11.71 -17.26
C TYR A 163 11.72 -12.31 -16.03
N ILE A 164 10.47 -11.92 -15.77
CA ILE A 164 9.72 -12.30 -14.56
C ILE A 164 8.32 -12.75 -15.00
N GLU A 165 8.09 -14.07 -14.95
CA GLU A 165 6.81 -14.67 -15.34
C GLU A 165 5.70 -14.33 -14.34
N ASP A 166 5.97 -14.49 -13.04
CA ASP A 166 5.00 -14.22 -11.97
C ASP A 166 4.60 -12.74 -11.93
N SER A 167 3.31 -12.47 -12.08
CA SER A 167 2.77 -11.12 -12.08
C SER A 167 2.95 -10.41 -10.75
N VAL A 168 2.91 -11.14 -9.63
CA VAL A 168 3.03 -10.53 -8.30
C VAL A 168 4.47 -10.07 -8.05
N GLU A 169 5.46 -10.91 -8.33
CA GLU A 169 6.86 -10.49 -8.27
C GLU A 169 7.15 -9.37 -9.27
N ARG A 170 6.65 -9.46 -10.51
CA ARG A 170 6.84 -8.40 -11.52
C ARG A 170 6.29 -7.05 -11.05
N GLN A 171 5.12 -7.03 -10.43
CA GLN A 171 4.53 -5.81 -9.86
C GLN A 171 5.41 -5.21 -8.75
N LYS A 172 6.03 -6.04 -7.90
CA LYS A 172 6.96 -5.58 -6.86
C LYS A 172 8.26 -5.01 -7.42
N PHE A 173 8.69 -5.46 -8.59
CA PHE A 173 9.90 -4.94 -9.25
C PHE A 173 9.69 -3.59 -9.93
N ILE A 174 8.44 -3.28 -10.31
CA ILE A 174 8.07 -2.01 -10.95
C ILE A 174 7.94 -0.88 -9.92
N LEU A 175 7.53 -1.22 -8.69
CA LEU A 175 7.38 -0.31 -7.54
C LEU A 175 8.70 -0.12 -6.78
#